data_AF-A0A0G0DM12-F1
#
_entry.id   AF-A0A0G0DM12-F1
#
_cell.length_a   1.000
_cell.length_b   1.000
_cell.length_c   1.000
_cell.angle_alpha   90.00
_cell.angle_beta   90.00
_cell.angle_gamma   90.00
#
_symmetry.space_group_name_H-M   'P 1'
#
loop_
_entity.id
_entity.type
_entity.pdbx_description
1 polymer ?
#
loop_
_entity_poly.entity_id
_entity_poly.type
_entity_poly.pdbx_seq_one_letter_code
_entity_poly.pdbx_strand_id
1 'polypeptide(L)'
;MDEGIQILKKQIQVLPKEIRDYVINGDWSDKLDIALADFNLQDVQKKAIANELLLVLVGLELFSDLRKNIESEARVHSEITDSIVNIISNEVLGELDAIVRPAPRSEEVGKSGVGNEFEQIILNQAKAMRPAVPPQNLPTSDGPKVATDYKPGEDPYREPAV
;
A
#
# COMPACT_ATOMS: atom_id res chain seq x y z
N MET A 1 20.40 -25.68 22.59
CA MET A 1 20.42 -25.70 21.12
C MET A 1 19.07 -26.14 20.55
N ASP A 2 18.44 -27.18 21.10
CA ASP A 2 17.15 -27.69 20.57
C ASP A 2 16.00 -26.69 20.65
N GLU A 3 15.93 -25.85 21.69
CA GLU A 3 14.85 -24.87 21.85
C GLU A 3 14.79 -23.84 20.72
N GLY A 4 15.92 -23.27 20.31
CA GLY A 4 15.99 -22.31 19.21
C GLY A 4 15.55 -22.92 17.87
N ILE A 5 15.96 -24.17 17.60
CA ILE A 5 15.52 -24.91 16.41
C ILE A 5 14.00 -25.14 16.44
N GLN A 6 13.42 -25.43 17.61
CA GLN A 6 11.98 -25.59 17.74
C GLN A 6 11.23 -24.27 17.53
N ILE A 7 11.76 -23.15 18.02
CA ILE A 7 11.20 -21.81 17.78
C ILE A 7 11.20 -21.49 16.28
N LEU A 8 12.35 -21.67 15.61
CA LEU A 8 12.46 -21.44 14.15
C LEU A 8 11.47 -22.33 13.37
N LYS A 9 11.38 -23.62 13.70
CA LYS A 9 10.42 -24.53 13.05
C LYS A 9 8.98 -24.08 13.21
N LYS A 10 8.58 -23.66 14.42
CA LYS A 10 7.24 -23.13 14.68
C LYS A 10 6.98 -21.84 13.91
N GLN A 11 7.97 -20.95 13.86
CA GLN A 11 7.83 -19.69 13.14
C GLN A 11 7.69 -19.90 11.64
N ILE A 12 8.51 -20.77 11.04
CA ILE A 12 8.41 -21.11 9.62
C ILE A 12 7.04 -21.68 9.26
N GLN A 13 6.40 -22.44 10.16
CA GLN A 13 5.07 -22.99 9.93
C GLN A 13 3.96 -21.94 9.86
N VAL A 14 4.10 -20.81 10.57
CA VAL A 14 3.10 -19.73 10.60
C VAL A 14 3.34 -18.65 9.53
N LEU A 15 4.46 -18.70 8.81
CA LEU A 15 4.74 -17.78 7.71
C LEU A 15 3.71 -17.93 6.57
N PRO A 16 3.36 -16.84 5.87
CA PRO A 16 2.64 -16.89 4.61
C PRO A 16 3.32 -17.87 3.65
N LYS A 17 2.52 -18.59 2.84
CA LYS A 17 3.01 -19.69 2.00
C LYS A 17 4.17 -19.23 1.12
N GLU A 18 4.01 -18.07 0.51
CA GLU A 18 4.96 -17.49 -0.44
C GLU A 18 6.31 -17.19 0.23
N ILE A 19 6.28 -16.60 1.42
CA ILE A 19 7.48 -16.29 2.22
C ILE A 19 8.12 -17.59 2.72
N ARG A 20 7.31 -18.54 3.19
CA ARG A 20 7.79 -19.83 3.66
C ARG A 20 8.49 -20.60 2.54
N ASP A 21 7.90 -20.64 1.35
CA ASP A 21 8.48 -21.32 0.19
C ASP A 21 9.80 -20.64 -0.21
N TYR A 22 9.85 -19.30 -0.18
CA TYR A 22 11.10 -18.54 -0.39
C TYR A 22 12.20 -18.91 0.61
N VAL A 23 11.87 -18.96 1.91
CA VAL A 23 12.82 -19.33 2.97
C VAL A 23 13.31 -20.77 2.84
N ILE A 24 12.42 -21.72 2.50
CA ILE A 24 12.74 -23.16 2.41
C ILE A 24 13.55 -23.50 1.16
N ASN A 25 13.27 -22.86 0.02
CA ASN A 25 13.95 -23.15 -1.23
C ASN A 25 15.45 -22.82 -1.17
N GLY A 26 15.85 -21.92 -0.27
CA GLY A 26 17.27 -21.61 -0.01
C GLY A 26 17.90 -20.64 -1.01
N ASP A 27 17.16 -20.21 -2.03
CA ASP A 27 17.65 -19.29 -3.07
C ASP A 27 18.22 -17.98 -2.48
N TRP A 28 17.67 -17.52 -1.34
CA TRP A 28 18.15 -16.33 -0.63
C TRP A 28 19.57 -16.49 -0.08
N SER A 29 19.98 -17.71 0.30
CA SER A 29 21.29 -17.98 0.87
C SER A 29 22.37 -17.90 -0.21
N ASP A 30 22.14 -18.52 -1.36
CA ASP A 30 23.07 -18.46 -2.49
C ASP A 30 23.23 -17.02 -2.99
N LYS A 31 22.13 -16.27 -3.03
CA LYS A 31 22.15 -14.84 -3.38
C LYS A 31 22.89 -14.00 -2.37
N LEU A 32 22.72 -14.29 -1.08
CA LEU A 32 23.48 -13.62 -0.03
C LEU A 32 24.98 -13.90 -0.21
N ASP A 33 25.37 -15.14 -0.50
CA ASP A 33 26.78 -15.49 -0.73
C ASP A 33 27.37 -14.75 -1.95
N ILE A 34 26.61 -14.63 -3.03
CA ILE A 34 26.99 -13.84 -4.22
C ILE A 34 27.11 -12.35 -3.86
N ALA A 35 26.10 -11.81 -3.17
CA ALA A 35 26.06 -10.42 -2.71
C ALA A 35 27.23 -10.06 -1.79
N LEU A 36 27.68 -11.01 -0.97
CA LEU A 36 28.78 -10.82 -0.04
C LEU A 36 30.17 -11.13 -0.64
N ALA A 37 30.25 -11.58 -1.89
CA ALA A 37 31.50 -12.03 -2.52
C ALA A 37 32.53 -10.91 -2.67
N ASP A 38 32.08 -9.69 -2.95
CA ASP A 38 32.95 -8.52 -3.15
C ASP A 38 33.45 -7.91 -1.83
N PHE A 39 32.89 -8.34 -0.70
CA PHE A 39 33.35 -7.91 0.61
C PHE A 39 34.43 -8.87 1.12
N ASN A 40 35.51 -8.30 1.67
CA ASN A 40 36.58 -9.06 2.30
C ASN A 40 36.17 -9.59 3.70
N LEU A 41 35.07 -10.34 3.75
CA LEU A 41 34.48 -10.91 4.96
C LEU A 41 35.01 -12.31 5.21
N GLN A 42 35.26 -12.62 6.48
CA GLN A 42 35.56 -13.98 6.91
C GLN A 42 34.30 -14.86 6.88
N ASP A 43 34.46 -16.17 6.73
CA ASP A 43 33.34 -17.13 6.72
C ASP A 43 32.45 -17.02 7.97
N VAL A 44 33.05 -16.71 9.12
CA VAL A 44 32.31 -16.50 10.37
C VAL A 44 31.39 -15.28 10.27
N GLN A 45 31.84 -14.20 9.62
CA GLN A 45 31.05 -12.98 9.44
C GLN A 45 29.93 -13.22 8.42
N LYS A 46 30.21 -13.93 7.32
CA LYS A 46 29.19 -14.32 6.34
C LYS A 46 28.08 -15.16 6.99
N LYS A 47 28.45 -16.14 7.80
CA LYS A 47 27.50 -16.95 8.59
C LYS A 47 26.69 -16.12 9.58
N ALA A 48 27.32 -15.18 10.26
CA ALA A 48 26.61 -14.28 11.18
C ALA A 48 25.58 -13.44 10.42
N ILE A 49 25.97 -12.82 9.29
CA ILE A 49 25.04 -12.04 8.44
C ILE A 49 23.89 -12.93 7.93
N ALA A 50 24.18 -14.17 7.52
CA ALA A 50 23.15 -15.12 7.08
C ALA A 50 22.15 -15.46 8.18
N ASN A 51 22.62 -15.60 9.42
CA ASN A 51 21.74 -15.82 10.57
C ASN A 51 20.85 -14.60 10.84
N GLU A 52 21.42 -13.40 10.86
CA GLU A 52 20.64 -12.16 11.05
C GLU A 52 19.58 -12.01 9.95
N LEU A 53 19.96 -12.26 8.69
CA LEU A 53 19.01 -12.21 7.58
C LEU A 53 17.91 -13.27 7.72
N LEU A 54 18.25 -14.49 8.13
CA LEU A 54 17.26 -15.54 8.37
C LEU A 54 16.25 -15.11 9.44
N LEU A 55 16.71 -14.51 10.54
CA LEU A 55 15.85 -14.02 11.62
C LEU A 55 14.88 -12.93 11.13
N VAL A 56 15.34 -12.06 10.24
CA VAL A 56 14.49 -11.07 9.56
C VAL A 56 13.48 -11.75 8.63
N LEU A 57 13.91 -12.71 7.81
CA LEU A 57 13.05 -13.42 6.85
C LEU A 57 11.92 -14.20 7.55
N VAL A 58 12.19 -14.79 8.72
CA VAL A 58 11.18 -15.49 9.51
C VAL A 58 10.37 -14.55 10.42
N GLY A 59 10.68 -13.25 10.43
CA GLY A 59 9.97 -12.24 11.21
C GLY A 59 10.19 -12.33 12.72
N LEU A 60 11.32 -12.90 13.16
CA LEU A 60 11.74 -12.84 14.56
C LEU A 60 12.48 -11.54 14.88
N GLU A 61 13.05 -10.89 13.85
CA GLU A 61 13.69 -9.59 13.95
C GLU A 61 13.16 -8.63 12.87
N LEU A 62 13.30 -7.33 13.14
CA LEU A 62 12.90 -6.30 12.20
C LEU A 62 14.06 -5.98 11.24
N PHE A 63 13.76 -5.77 9.96
CA PHE A 63 14.76 -5.33 8.99
C PHE A 63 15.44 -4.01 9.40
N SER A 64 14.74 -3.13 10.12
CA SER A 64 15.31 -1.88 10.65
C SER A 64 16.47 -2.10 11.62
N ASP A 65 16.51 -3.25 12.28
CA ASP A 65 17.56 -3.62 13.24
C ASP A 65 18.72 -4.36 12.58
N LEU A 66 18.57 -4.83 11.34
CA LEU A 66 19.56 -5.63 10.62
C LEU A 66 20.94 -4.95 10.57
N ARG A 67 20.97 -3.64 10.32
CA ARG A 67 22.21 -2.86 10.31
C ARG A 67 22.97 -2.98 11.64
N LYS A 68 22.26 -2.75 12.74
CA LYS A 68 22.81 -2.81 14.09
C LYS A 68 23.27 -4.23 14.44
N ASN A 69 22.49 -5.23 14.05
CA ASN A 69 22.80 -6.63 14.36
C ASN A 69 23.99 -7.14 13.55
N ILE A 70 24.17 -6.72 12.29
CA ILE A 70 25.38 -7.02 11.51
C ILE A 70 26.62 -6.39 12.17
N GLU A 71 26.53 -5.15 12.66
CA GLU A 71 27.64 -4.51 13.37
C GLU A 71 27.99 -5.24 14.68
N SER A 72 27.00 -5.67 15.46
CA SER A 72 27.23 -6.32 16.75
C SER A 72 27.64 -7.80 16.62
N GLU A 73 26.88 -8.58 15.85
CA GLU A 73 27.02 -10.04 15.78
C GLU A 73 28.08 -10.46 14.76
N ALA A 74 28.09 -9.86 13.58
CA ALA A 74 29.09 -10.15 12.55
C ALA A 74 30.39 -9.34 12.74
N ARG A 75 30.41 -8.38 13.69
CA ARG A 75 31.55 -7.50 13.99
C ARG A 75 32.09 -6.82 12.74
N VAL A 76 31.17 -6.38 11.89
CA VAL A 76 31.47 -5.70 10.63
C VAL A 76 31.54 -4.19 10.89
N HIS A 77 32.54 -3.55 10.31
CA HIS A 77 32.74 -2.10 10.43
C HIS A 77 31.60 -1.33 9.74
N SER A 78 31.16 -0.23 10.38
CA SER A 78 30.02 0.56 9.95
C SER A 78 30.12 1.05 8.51
N GLU A 79 31.34 1.33 8.04
CA GLU A 79 31.62 1.84 6.70
C GLU A 79 31.17 0.89 5.59
N ILE A 80 31.20 -0.43 5.84
CA ILE A 80 30.77 -1.44 4.87
C ILE A 80 29.39 -2.01 5.20
N THR A 81 28.92 -1.90 6.45
CA THR A 81 27.59 -2.38 6.87
C THR A 81 26.47 -1.74 6.05
N ASP A 82 26.51 -0.43 5.82
CA ASP A 82 25.46 0.26 5.04
C ASP A 82 25.38 -0.29 3.61
N SER A 83 26.53 -0.60 3.01
CA SER A 83 26.60 -1.20 1.68
C SER A 83 26.02 -2.61 1.67
N ILE A 84 26.34 -3.42 2.69
CA ILE A 84 25.80 -4.78 2.85
C ILE A 84 24.28 -4.74 3.01
N VAL A 85 23.75 -3.89 3.88
CA VAL A 85 22.30 -3.77 4.12
C VAL A 85 21.57 -3.34 2.85
N ASN A 86 22.12 -2.38 2.10
CA ASN A 86 21.53 -1.95 0.84
C ASN A 86 21.51 -3.07 -0.21
N ILE A 87 22.57 -3.85 -0.32
CA ILE A 87 22.63 -5.00 -1.23
C ILE A 87 21.64 -6.08 -0.81
N ILE A 88 21.56 -6.41 0.48
CA ILE A 88 20.56 -7.36 0.99
C ILE A 88 19.15 -6.89 0.64
N SER A 89 18.85 -5.60 0.85
CA SER A 89 17.55 -5.02 0.52
C SER A 89 17.19 -5.18 -0.96
N ASN A 90 18.14 -4.91 -1.86
CA ASN A 90 17.86 -4.87 -3.29
C ASN A 90 17.92 -6.26 -3.94
N GLU A 91 18.97 -7.02 -3.65
CA GLU A 91 19.28 -8.28 -4.35
C GLU A 91 18.63 -9.50 -3.69
N VAL A 92 18.47 -9.48 -2.36
CA VAL A 92 17.94 -10.63 -1.61
C VAL A 92 16.48 -10.43 -1.24
N LEU A 93 16.08 -9.24 -0.79
CA LEU A 93 14.71 -8.96 -0.39
C LEU A 93 13.83 -8.39 -1.52
N GLY A 94 14.42 -7.87 -2.60
CA GLY A 94 13.69 -7.29 -3.71
C GLY A 94 12.71 -8.29 -4.38
N GLU A 95 13.10 -9.55 -4.50
CA GLU A 95 12.20 -10.59 -5.03
C GLU A 95 11.07 -10.96 -4.07
N LEU A 96 11.33 -10.92 -2.77
CA LEU A 96 10.31 -11.17 -1.77
C LEU A 96 9.21 -10.10 -1.84
N ASP A 97 9.58 -8.84 -2.07
CA ASP A 97 8.60 -7.77 -2.29
C ASP A 97 7.78 -8.01 -3.57
N ALA A 98 8.43 -8.45 -4.66
CA ALA A 98 7.73 -8.79 -5.90
C ALA A 98 6.76 -9.99 -5.75
N ILE A 99 7.09 -10.95 -4.88
CA ILE A 99 6.25 -12.12 -4.57
C ILE A 99 5.04 -11.71 -3.71
N VAL A 100 5.26 -10.92 -2.67
CA VAL A 100 4.22 -10.54 -1.69
C VAL A 100 3.33 -9.42 -2.23
N ARG A 101 3.87 -8.55 -3.09
CA ARG A 101 3.19 -7.43 -3.72
C ARG A 101 3.41 -7.52 -5.23
N PRO A 102 2.79 -8.50 -5.91
CA PRO A 102 2.89 -8.57 -7.35
C PRO A 102 2.37 -7.24 -7.93
N ALA A 103 3.23 -6.54 -8.66
CA ALA A 103 2.80 -5.39 -9.42
C ALA A 103 1.60 -5.82 -10.29
N PRO A 104 0.56 -4.99 -10.45
CA PRO A 104 -0.50 -5.29 -11.41
C PRO A 104 0.20 -5.50 -12.76
N ARG A 105 0.07 -6.69 -13.34
CA ARG A 105 0.59 -6.99 -14.68
C ARG A 105 0.07 -5.90 -15.60
N SER A 106 0.93 -4.97 -16.00
CA SER A 106 0.72 -4.29 -17.28
C SER A 106 0.93 -5.38 -18.31
N GLU A 107 -0.16 -6.04 -18.69
CA GLU A 107 -0.20 -6.73 -19.96
C GLU A 107 0.29 -5.72 -20.99
N GLU A 108 1.41 -6.04 -21.65
CA GLU A 108 1.80 -5.33 -22.85
C GLU A 108 0.57 -5.30 -23.75
N VAL A 109 0.05 -4.10 -23.98
CA VAL A 109 -1.07 -3.86 -24.89
C VAL A 109 -0.57 -4.18 -26.29
N GLY A 110 -0.58 -5.47 -26.62
CA GLY A 110 -0.61 -5.95 -27.97
C GLY A 110 -1.83 -5.33 -28.62
N LYS A 111 -1.59 -4.39 -29.53
CA LYS A 111 -2.58 -3.70 -30.35
C LYS A 111 -3.61 -4.68 -30.93
N SER A 112 -4.73 -4.88 -30.23
CA SER A 112 -5.92 -5.55 -30.74
C SER A 112 -7.17 -5.00 -30.04
N GLY A 113 -7.57 -3.79 -30.41
CA GLY A 113 -8.96 -3.30 -30.55
C GLY A 113 -10.14 -3.81 -29.70
N VAL A 114 -10.00 -4.28 -28.44
CA VAL A 114 -11.15 -4.74 -27.62
C VAL A 114 -11.22 -4.09 -26.22
N GLY A 115 -10.50 -2.98 -26.00
CA GLY A 115 -10.46 -2.30 -24.69
C GLY A 115 -11.41 -1.10 -24.52
N ASN A 116 -11.92 -0.52 -25.61
CA ASN A 116 -12.59 0.79 -25.54
C ASN A 116 -14.02 0.76 -24.97
N GLU A 117 -14.69 -0.40 -24.99
CA GLU A 117 -16.11 -0.48 -24.60
C GLU A 117 -16.29 -0.57 -23.08
N PHE A 118 -15.43 -1.31 -22.37
CA PHE A 118 -15.53 -1.46 -20.92
C PHE A 118 -15.19 -0.16 -20.18
N GLU A 119 -14.14 0.54 -20.60
CA GLU A 119 -13.81 1.86 -20.05
C GLU A 119 -14.91 2.89 -20.33
N GLN A 120 -15.52 2.86 -21.52
CA GLN A 120 -16.68 3.70 -21.81
C GLN A 120 -17.89 3.36 -20.95
N ILE A 121 -18.14 2.08 -20.66
CA ILE A 121 -19.21 1.65 -19.74
C ILE A 121 -18.96 2.21 -18.33
N ILE A 122 -17.73 2.09 -17.81
CA ILE A 122 -17.37 2.62 -16.49
C ILE A 122 -17.46 4.15 -16.46
N LEU A 123 -16.97 4.85 -17.49
CA LEU A 123 -17.07 6.30 -17.61
C LEU A 123 -18.53 6.78 -17.70
N ASN A 124 -19.39 6.05 -18.41
CA ASN A 124 -20.80 6.38 -18.53
C ASN A 124 -21.55 6.14 -17.22
N GLN A 125 -21.27 5.05 -16.50
CA GLN A 125 -21.83 4.81 -15.17
C GLN A 125 -21.38 5.89 -14.18
N ALA A 126 -20.10 6.24 -14.16
CA ALA A 126 -19.57 7.31 -13.31
C ALA A 126 -20.18 8.69 -13.62
N LYS A 127 -20.49 8.98 -14.90
CA LYS A 127 -21.21 10.21 -15.29
C LYS A 127 -22.67 10.20 -14.84
N ALA A 128 -23.34 9.05 -14.93
CA ALA A 128 -24.75 8.90 -14.54
C ALA A 128 -24.98 8.95 -13.01
N MET A 129 -23.96 8.61 -12.21
CA MET A 129 -24.02 8.66 -10.75
C MET A 129 -23.66 10.03 -10.16
N ARG A 130 -23.40 11.06 -10.98
CA ARG A 130 -23.16 12.41 -10.47
C ARG A 130 -24.45 12.95 -9.85
N PRO A 131 -24.40 13.53 -8.62
CA PRO A 131 -25.57 14.14 -8.02
C PRO A 131 -26.07 15.28 -8.91
N ALA A 132 -27.38 15.35 -9.12
CA ALA A 132 -28.00 16.39 -9.90
C ALA A 132 -27.63 17.76 -9.32
N VAL A 133 -26.95 18.59 -10.11
CA VAL A 133 -26.81 20.01 -9.80
C VAL A 133 -28.18 20.62 -10.02
N PRO A 134 -28.85 21.18 -8.99
CA PRO A 134 -30.16 21.80 -9.18
C PRO A 134 -30.01 22.93 -10.22
N PRO A 135 -30.93 23.03 -11.20
CA PRO A 135 -30.87 24.10 -12.18
C PRO A 135 -30.93 25.45 -11.46
N GLN A 136 -29.95 26.32 -11.73
CA GLN A 136 -29.84 27.64 -11.10
C GLN A 136 -30.96 28.63 -11.51
N ASN A 137 -31.86 28.22 -12.41
CA ASN A 137 -32.99 28.99 -12.90
C ASN A 137 -34.33 28.41 -12.43
N LEU A 138 -34.43 28.05 -11.15
CA LEU A 138 -35.75 28.07 -10.53
C LEU A 138 -36.20 29.54 -10.51
N PRO A 139 -37.38 29.90 -11.06
CA PRO A 139 -37.94 31.21 -10.80
C PRO A 139 -38.06 31.32 -9.28
N THR A 140 -37.29 32.25 -8.71
CA THR A 140 -37.50 32.64 -7.32
C THR A 140 -38.97 32.97 -7.19
N SER A 141 -39.66 32.25 -6.31
CA SER A 141 -40.99 32.61 -5.84
C SER A 141 -40.89 34.01 -5.22
N ASP A 142 -41.00 35.04 -6.06
CA ASP A 142 -41.67 36.27 -5.67
C ASP A 142 -43.01 35.78 -5.12
N GLY A 143 -43.19 35.92 -3.80
CA GLY A 143 -44.49 35.72 -3.19
C GLY A 143 -45.56 36.49 -3.98
N PRO A 144 -46.85 36.13 -3.84
CA PRO A 144 -47.90 36.75 -4.65
C PRO A 144 -47.75 38.27 -4.59
N LYS A 145 -47.51 38.90 -5.75
CA LYS A 145 -47.63 40.35 -5.88
C LYS A 145 -49.09 40.67 -5.65
N VAL A 146 -49.40 41.01 -4.41
CA VAL A 146 -50.74 41.46 -4.01
C VAL A 146 -50.98 42.77 -4.74
N ALA A 147 -51.68 42.68 -5.88
CA ALA A 147 -52.29 43.83 -6.51
C ALA A 147 -53.56 44.13 -5.72
N THR A 148 -53.44 44.98 -4.69
CA THR A 148 -54.63 45.60 -4.09
C THR A 148 -54.35 47.07 -3.84
N ASP A 149 -54.87 47.89 -4.75
CA ASP A 149 -55.09 49.33 -4.62
C ASP A 149 -56.08 49.64 -3.49
N TYR A 150 -55.75 49.26 -2.26
CA TYR A 150 -56.60 49.52 -1.10
C TYR A 150 -56.39 50.97 -0.63
N LYS A 151 -57.32 51.85 -0.98
CA LYS A 151 -57.42 53.20 -0.41
C LYS A 151 -58.08 53.11 0.98
N PRO A 152 -57.43 53.58 2.06
CA PRO A 152 -58.06 53.61 3.37
C PRO A 152 -59.23 54.60 3.37
N GLY A 153 -60.47 54.12 3.51
CA GLY A 153 -61.65 54.99 3.65
C GLY A 153 -62.94 54.52 2.95
N GLU A 154 -62.89 53.53 2.06
CA GLU A 154 -64.06 53.00 1.35
C GLU A 154 -64.26 51.51 1.64
N ASP A 155 -64.54 51.16 2.91
CA ASP A 155 -65.08 49.85 3.26
C ASP A 155 -66.61 49.96 3.46
N PRO A 156 -67.43 49.54 2.49
CA PRO A 156 -68.88 49.67 2.53
C PRO A 156 -69.57 48.68 3.49
N TYR A 157 -68.84 47.84 4.22
CA TYR A 157 -69.39 46.85 5.15
C TYR A 157 -68.96 47.04 6.62
N ARG A 158 -68.52 48.25 6.97
CA ARG A 158 -68.26 48.58 8.38
C ARG A 158 -69.56 48.77 9.15
N GLU A 159 -70.02 47.73 9.85
CA GLU A 159 -71.14 47.84 10.77
C GLU A 159 -70.78 48.75 11.97
N PRO A 160 -71.69 49.65 12.41
CA PRO A 160 -71.43 50.54 13.54
C PRO A 160 -71.40 49.77 14.87
N ALA A 161 -70.43 50.10 15.72
CA ALA A 161 -70.31 49.53 17.05
C ALA A 161 -71.52 49.92 17.93
N VAL A 162 -72.11 48.93 18.60
CA VAL A 162 -73.12 49.11 19.67
C VAL A 162 -72.42 49.16 21.02
#